data_AF-A0A2N7WUT9-F1
#
_entry.id   AF-A0A2N7WUT9-F1
#
_cell.length_a   1.000
_cell.length_b   1.000
_cell.length_c   1.000
_cell.angle_alpha   90.00
_cell.angle_beta   90.00
_cell.angle_gamma   90.00
#
_symmetry.space_group_name_H-M   'P 1'
#
loop_
_entity.id
_entity.type
_entity.pdbx_description
1 polymer ?
#
loop_
_entity_poly.entity_id
_entity_poly.type
_entity_poly.pdbx_seq_one_letter_code
_entity_poly.pdbx_strand_id
1 'polypeptide(L)' 'MAKNRPAQLLLGVALVALAGPIIAFNVININEAFGDGPPYYGRTTNMDKWFNSLPVLAAVDSLGLLVIAACIYFMRRNR' A
#
# COMPACT_ATOMS: atom_id res chain seq x y z
N MET A 1 -9.91 6.21 -31.21
CA MET A 1 -10.73 5.62 -30.13
C MET A 1 -11.38 6.74 -29.34
N ALA A 2 -12.71 6.78 -29.23
CA ALA A 2 -13.37 7.78 -28.39
C ALA A 2 -12.86 7.66 -26.95
N LYS A 3 -12.54 8.81 -26.33
CA LYS A 3 -11.99 8.87 -24.97
C LYS A 3 -13.07 8.42 -23.99
N ASN A 4 -13.01 7.19 -23.50
CA ASN A 4 -13.95 6.65 -22.51
C ASN A 4 -13.68 7.26 -21.12
N ARG A 5 -13.99 8.56 -21.00
CA ARG A 5 -13.89 9.35 -19.75
C ARG A 5 -14.51 8.65 -18.53
N PRO A 6 -15.70 8.02 -18.61
CA PRO A 6 -16.25 7.31 -17.45
C PRO A 6 -15.38 6.12 -17.02
N ALA A 7 -14.86 5.32 -17.96
CA ALA A 7 -13.98 4.20 -17.64
C ALA A 7 -12.66 4.67 -17.01
N GLN A 8 -12.12 5.81 -17.47
CA GLN A 8 -10.92 6.41 -16.87
C GLN A 8 -11.16 6.92 -15.45
N LEU A 9 -12.34 7.50 -15.18
CA LEU A 9 -12.73 7.92 -13.84
C LEU A 9 -12.91 6.72 -12.90
N LEU A 10 -13.62 5.68 -13.35
CA LEU A 10 -13.81 4.44 -12.57
C LEU A 10 -12.46 3.78 -12.23
N LEU A 11 -11.54 3.72 -13.20
CA LEU A 11 -10.20 3.20 -12.97
C LEU A 11 -9.42 4.06 -11.96
N GLY A 12 -9.50 5.40 -12.07
CA GLY A 12 -8.89 6.30 -11.09
C GLY A 12 -9.43 6.08 -9.67
N VAL A 13 -10.75 5.95 -9.52
CA VAL A 13 -11.39 5.62 -8.23
C VAL A 13 -10.91 4.26 -7.71
N ALA A 14 -10.81 3.25 -8.57
CA ALA A 14 -10.31 1.92 -8.21
C ALA A 14 -8.86 1.96 -7.72
N LEU A 15 -7.98 2.76 -8.36
CA LEU A 15 -6.59 2.92 -7.92
C LEU A 15 -6.49 3.63 -6.56
N VAL A 16 -7.32 4.65 -6.30
CA VAL A 16 -7.39 5.30 -4.98
C VAL A 16 -7.91 4.33 -3.92
N ALA A 17 -8.94 3.56 -4.25
CA ALA A 17 -9.50 2.53 -3.38
C ALA A 17 -8.49 1.40 -3.07
N LEU A 18 -7.56 1.10 -3.98
CA LEU A 18 -6.45 0.19 -3.74
C LEU A 18 -5.37 0.81 -2.85
N ALA A 19 -5.01 2.07 -3.10
CA ALA A 19 -3.95 2.76 -2.35
C ALA A 19 -4.32 2.99 -0.88
N GLY A 20 -5.59 3.30 -0.57
CA GLY A 20 -6.05 3.57 0.79
C GLY A 20 -5.73 2.45 1.79
N PRO A 21 -6.13 1.19 1.54
CA PRO A 21 -5.80 0.05 2.39
C PRO A 21 -4.30 -0.22 2.52
N ILE A 22 -3.51 -0.04 1.47
CA ILE A 22 -2.04 -0.22 1.53
C ILE A 22 -1.42 0.83 2.48
N ILE A 23 -1.87 2.07 2.39
CA ILE A 23 -1.43 3.15 3.29
C ILE A 23 -1.84 2.84 4.73
N ALA A 24 -3.11 2.46 4.96
CA ALA A 24 -3.59 2.11 6.29
C ALA A 24 -2.81 0.93 6.89
N PHE A 25 -2.52 -0.10 6.09
CA PHE A 25 -1.72 -1.25 6.50
C PHE A 25 -0.31 -0.85 6.91
N ASN A 26 0.35 0.03 6.16
CA ASN A 26 1.65 0.60 6.52
C ASN A 26 1.60 1.36 7.84
N VAL A 27 0.64 2.28 7.99
CA VAL A 27 0.49 3.09 9.21
C VAL A 27 0.31 2.21 10.44
N ILE A 28 -0.56 1.20 10.37
CA ILE A 28 -0.80 0.28 11.49
C ILE A 28 0.47 -0.50 11.82
N ASN A 29 1.09 -1.16 10.84
CA ASN A 29 2.25 -2.02 11.09
C ASN A 29 3.51 -1.24 11.53
N ILE A 30 3.69 0.00 11.07
CA ILE A 30 4.80 0.85 11.50
C ILE A 30 4.56 1.32 12.94
N ASN A 31 3.35 1.80 13.25
CA ASN A 31 3.02 2.20 14.62
C ASN A 31 3.10 1.03 15.60
N GLU A 32 2.68 -0.17 15.20
CA GLU A 32 2.81 -1.37 16.03
C GLU A 32 4.27 -1.81 16.22
N ALA A 33 5.10 -1.75 15.18
CA ALA A 33 6.49 -2.21 15.27
C ALA A 33 7.45 -1.18 15.88
N PHE A 34 7.15 0.13 15.75
CA PHE A 34 8.08 1.23 16.03
C PHE A 34 7.47 2.40 16.84
N GLY A 35 6.17 2.36 17.16
CA GLY A 35 5.50 3.43 17.90
C GLY A 35 5.69 3.34 19.42
N ASP A 36 5.44 4.48 20.08
CA ASP A 36 5.49 4.60 21.54
C ASP A 36 4.09 4.35 22.14
N GLY A 37 3.80 3.13 22.59
CA GLY A 37 2.58 2.87 23.36
C GLY A 37 2.14 1.40 23.47
N PRO A 38 1.34 1.04 24.49
CA PRO A 38 0.63 -0.25 24.53
C PRO A 38 -0.39 -0.35 23.39
N PRO A 39 -0.75 -1.58 22.93
CA PRO A 39 -0.59 -2.87 23.62
C PRO A 39 0.68 -3.65 23.27
N TYR A 40 1.46 -3.21 22.28
CA TYR A 40 2.67 -3.89 21.82
C TYR A 40 3.89 -3.01 22.07
N TYR A 41 4.58 -3.36 23.13
CA TYR A 41 5.92 -2.91 23.47
C TYR A 41 6.86 -3.07 22.26
N GLY A 42 7.22 -1.95 21.61
CA GLY A 42 8.11 -1.91 20.44
C GLY A 42 9.51 -2.52 20.70
N ARG A 43 10.46 -2.27 19.79
CA ARG A 43 11.82 -2.86 19.80
C ARG A 43 12.59 -2.81 21.14
N THR A 44 12.16 -2.01 22.11
CA THR A 44 12.84 -1.84 23.39
C THR A 44 12.23 -2.65 24.54
N THR A 45 10.97 -3.07 24.45
CA THR A 45 10.23 -3.53 25.64
C THR A 45 9.76 -4.99 25.54
N ASN A 46 9.69 -5.61 24.36
CA ASN A 46 9.38 -7.06 24.20
C ASN A 46 10.08 -7.68 22.97
N MET A 47 11.41 -7.67 22.96
CA MET A 47 12.23 -8.07 21.80
C MET A 47 12.06 -9.53 21.38
N ASP A 48 11.68 -10.41 22.30
CA ASP A 48 11.44 -11.84 22.05
C ASP A 48 10.20 -12.09 21.19
N LYS A 49 9.24 -11.17 21.19
CA LYS A 49 8.02 -11.22 20.36
C LYS A 49 8.06 -10.24 19.20
N TRP A 50 9.03 -9.34 19.20
CA TRP A 50 9.12 -8.30 18.19
C TRP A 50 9.45 -8.89 16.82
N PHE A 51 8.69 -8.48 15.81
CA PHE A 51 8.88 -8.88 14.42
C PHE A 51 9.13 -7.65 13.54
N ASN A 52 10.10 -7.76 12.62
CA ASN A 52 10.36 -6.70 11.67
C ASN A 52 9.32 -6.72 10.55
N SER A 53 8.37 -5.78 10.55
CA SER A 53 7.33 -5.68 9.53
C SER A 53 7.82 -5.14 8.17
N LEU A 54 8.99 -4.48 8.13
CA LEU A 54 9.50 -3.82 6.92
C LEU A 54 9.61 -4.73 5.68
N PRO A 55 10.07 -5.99 5.76
CA PRO A 55 10.14 -6.86 4.58
C PRO A 55 8.75 -7.16 3.98
N VAL A 56 7.74 -7.36 4.83
CA VAL A 56 6.35 -7.61 4.39
C VAL A 56 5.76 -6.34 3.79
N LEU A 57 5.96 -5.19 4.44
CA LEU A 57 5.52 -3.89 3.91
C LEU A 57 6.14 -3.60 2.55
N ALA A 58 7.46 -3.80 2.40
CA ALA A 58 8.16 -3.61 1.13
C ALA A 58 7.60 -4.50 0.01
N ALA A 59 7.25 -5.76 0.30
CA ALA A 59 6.64 -6.66 -0.66
C ALA A 59 5.24 -6.19 -1.10
N VAL A 60 4.39 -5.79 -0.14
CA VAL A 60 3.04 -5.28 -0.41
C VAL A 60 3.09 -3.98 -1.21
N ASP A 61 3.97 -3.04 -0.83
CA ASP A 61 4.14 -1.76 -1.51
C ASP A 61 4.66 -1.94 -2.94
N SER A 62 5.66 -2.82 -3.11
CA SER A 62 6.20 -3.13 -4.43
C SER A 62 5.13 -3.72 -5.34
N LEU A 63 4.31 -4.64 -4.82
CA LEU A 63 3.21 -5.22 -5.59
C LEU A 63 2.14 -4.16 -5.94
N GLY A 64 1.77 -3.31 -4.99
CA GLY A 64 0.84 -2.20 -5.22
C GLY A 64 1.34 -1.24 -6.31
N LEU A 65 2.61 -0.85 -6.24
CA LEU A 65 3.24 -0.01 -7.25
C LEU A 65 3.29 -0.69 -8.62
N LEU A 66 3.59 -1.99 -8.70
CA LEU A 66 3.57 -2.74 -9.94
C LEU A 66 2.18 -2.76 -10.59
N VAL A 67 1.12 -2.96 -9.80
CA VAL A 67 -0.27 -2.91 -10.29
C VAL A 67 -0.61 -1.52 -10.83
N ILE A 68 -0.31 -0.45 -10.07
CA ILE A 68 -0.55 0.93 -10.49
C ILE A 68 0.23 1.24 -11.78
N ALA A 69 1.51 0.87 -11.85
CA ALA A 69 2.36 1.08 -13.00
C ALA A 69 1.84 0.33 -14.24
N ALA A 70 1.42 -0.93 -14.07
CA ALA A 70 0.82 -1.72 -15.15
C ALA A 70 -0.47 -1.06 -15.67
N CYS A 71 -1.36 -0.62 -14.78
CA CYS A 71 -2.57 0.10 -15.17
C CYS A 71 -2.25 1.36 -15.99
N ILE A 72 -1.31 2.20 -15.52
CA ILE A 72 -0.88 3.41 -16.22
C ILE A 72 -0.23 3.06 -17.57
N TYR A 73 0.60 2.03 -17.63
CA TYR A 73 1.25 1.58 -18.85
C TYR A 73 0.23 1.15 -19.91
N PHE A 74 -0.75 0.30 -19.55
CA PHE A 74 -1.80 -0.13 -20.47
C PHE A 74 -2.69 1.05 -20.91
N MET A 75 -3.00 1.99 -20.02
CA MET A 75 -3.71 3.21 -20.39
C MET A 75 -2.94 4.08 -21.39
N ARG A 76 -1.61 4.12 -21.29
CA ARG A 76 -0.76 4.87 -22.23
C ARG A 76 -0.59 4.16 -23.56
N ARG A 77 -0.43 2.83 -23.55
CA ARG A 77 -0.30 2.01 -24.77
C ARG A 77 -1.55 2.02 -25.64
N ASN A 78 -2.73 2.06 -25.02
CA ASN A 78 -4.02 2.04 -25.73
C ASN A 78 -4.53 3.45 -26.11
N ARG A 79 -3.71 4.50 -25.95
CA ARG A 79 -3.96 5.85 -26.45
C ARG A 79 -3.27 6.06 -27.79
#